data_AF-A0A2M6VPF0-F1
#
_entry.id   AF-A0A2M6VPF0-F1
#
_cell.length_a   1.000
_cell.length_b   1.000
_cell.length_c   1.000
_cell.angle_alpha   90.00
_cell.angle_beta   90.00
_cell.angle_gamma   90.00
#
_symmetry.space_group_name_H-M   'P 1'
#
loop_
_entity.id
_entity.type
_entity.pdbx_description
1 polymer ?
#
loop_
_entity_poly.entity_id
_entity_poly.type
_entity_poly.pdbx_seq_one_letter_code
_entity_poly.pdbx_strand_id
1 'polypeptide(L)'
;MLNFDSATLSQFTGTERYYRISRRHFLTDGTKYLAEQAECFWMMDAIASHLIEIGTTDWFVVVKTTVNDASALMVYEDGNGHEHARQEIPYTDFPLAEITLYACWDGEHWVIMLPSEY
;
A
#
# COMPACT_ATOMS: atom_id res chain seq x y z
N MET A 1 -3.78 -17.89 14.16
CA MET A 1 -3.77 -17.06 12.95
C MET A 1 -5.08 -16.29 12.96
N LEU A 2 -5.02 -14.96 12.98
CA LEU A 2 -6.22 -14.14 12.73
C LEU A 2 -6.74 -14.56 11.34
N ASN A 3 -8.03 -14.88 11.25
CA ASN A 3 -8.67 -15.19 9.98
C ASN A 3 -8.79 -13.88 9.19
N PHE A 4 -7.72 -13.47 8.53
CA PHE A 4 -7.76 -12.37 7.58
C PHE A 4 -8.63 -12.80 6.39
N ASP A 5 -9.77 -12.14 6.21
CA ASP A 5 -10.67 -12.36 5.08
C ASP A 5 -10.50 -11.23 4.06
N SER A 6 -9.83 -11.54 2.95
CA SER A 6 -9.60 -10.61 1.85
C SER A 6 -10.88 -10.07 1.23
N ALA A 7 -12.00 -10.79 1.31
CA ALA A 7 -13.28 -10.32 0.77
C ALA A 7 -13.77 -9.05 1.47
N THR A 8 -13.32 -8.81 2.71
CA THR A 8 -13.63 -7.59 3.46
C THR A 8 -12.98 -6.36 2.82
N LEU A 9 -11.80 -6.49 2.21
CA LEU A 9 -11.12 -5.38 1.54
C LEU A 9 -11.97 -4.76 0.43
N SER A 10 -12.71 -5.58 -0.32
CA SER A 10 -13.58 -5.11 -1.40
C SER A 10 -14.84 -4.38 -0.91
N GLN A 11 -15.16 -4.44 0.39
CA GLN A 11 -16.30 -3.73 0.98
C GLN A 11 -15.95 -2.28 1.34
N PHE A 12 -14.67 -1.91 1.36
CA PHE A 12 -14.25 -0.52 1.54
C PHE A 12 -14.43 0.24 0.23
N THR A 13 -15.43 1.11 0.19
CA THR A 13 -15.76 1.97 -0.94
C THR A 13 -15.77 3.43 -0.48
N GLY A 14 -14.74 4.18 -0.87
CA GLY A 14 -14.48 5.52 -0.35
C GLY A 14 -13.85 5.52 1.04
N THR A 15 -13.54 6.72 1.54
CA THR A 15 -12.83 6.91 2.82
C THR A 15 -13.59 7.91 3.69
N GLU A 16 -13.92 7.50 4.90
CA GLU A 16 -14.50 8.35 5.94
C GLU A 16 -13.41 9.06 6.74
N ARG A 17 -12.27 8.39 6.95
CA ARG A 17 -11.18 8.93 7.76
C ARG A 17 -9.79 8.62 7.21
N TYR A 18 -8.91 9.61 7.31
CA TYR A 18 -7.49 9.45 7.11
C TYR A 18 -6.74 9.15 8.42
N TYR A 19 -5.86 8.16 8.37
CA TYR A 19 -5.04 7.71 9.49
C TYR A 19 -3.57 8.04 9.24
N ARG A 20 -2.99 8.88 10.08
CA ARG A 20 -1.60 9.32 9.94
C ARG A 20 -0.62 8.22 10.34
N ILE A 21 0.28 7.85 9.44
CA ILE A 21 1.42 6.96 9.74
C ILE A 21 2.75 7.70 9.79
N SER A 22 2.87 8.84 9.12
CA SER A 22 4.03 9.73 9.25
C SER A 22 3.64 11.19 8.99
N ARG A 23 4.63 12.10 8.98
CA ARG A 23 4.39 13.52 8.74
C ARG A 23 3.76 13.80 7.37
N ARG A 24 4.05 12.98 6.35
CA ARG A 24 3.61 13.18 4.96
C ARG A 24 2.78 12.03 4.41
N HIS A 25 2.34 11.08 5.23
CA HIS A 25 1.65 9.88 4.74
C HIS A 25 0.42 9.54 5.58
N PHE A 26 -0.67 9.24 4.88
CA PHE A 26 -1.95 8.80 5.41
C PHE A 26 -2.36 7.44 4.84
N LEU A 27 -3.13 6.70 5.62
CA LEU A 27 -3.88 5.52 5.20
C LEU A 27 -5.36 5.87 5.16
N THR A 28 -6.09 5.25 4.24
CA THR A 28 -7.55 5.17 4.23
C THR A 28 -8.08 4.12 5.20
N ASP A 29 -9.40 4.02 5.37
CA ASP A 29 -10.05 3.02 6.22
C ASP A 29 -9.66 1.59 5.81
N GLY A 30 -9.70 1.28 4.51
CA GLY A 30 -9.37 -0.05 3.98
C GLY A 30 -7.90 -0.43 4.15
N THR A 31 -6.98 0.50 3.92
CA THR A 31 -5.54 0.24 4.11
C THR A 31 -5.13 0.21 5.57
N LYS A 32 -5.81 0.99 6.43
CA LYS A 32 -5.64 0.90 7.87
C LYS A 32 -6.10 -0.46 8.39
N TYR A 33 -7.28 -0.93 7.95
CA TYR A 33 -7.80 -2.26 8.27
C TYR A 33 -6.84 -3.35 7.81
N LEU A 34 -6.35 -3.28 6.57
CA LEU A 34 -5.36 -4.20 6.02
C LEU A 34 -4.11 -4.28 6.92
N ALA A 35 -3.52 -3.13 7.27
CA ALA A 35 -2.32 -3.08 8.10
C ALA A 35 -2.52 -3.72 9.48
N GLU A 36 -3.71 -3.55 10.09
CA GLU A 36 -4.03 -4.11 11.40
C GLU A 36 -4.38 -5.60 11.34
N GLN A 37 -5.21 -6.04 10.39
CA GLN A 37 -5.69 -7.42 10.35
C GLN A 37 -4.71 -8.39 9.69
N ALA A 38 -3.90 -7.91 8.73
CA ALA A 38 -2.84 -8.69 8.10
C ALA A 38 -1.47 -8.45 8.77
N GLU A 39 -1.42 -7.70 9.88
CA GLU A 39 -0.21 -7.35 10.64
C GLU A 39 0.93 -6.79 9.76
N CYS A 40 0.59 -6.09 8.68
CA CYS A 40 1.52 -5.72 7.62
C CYS A 40 1.94 -4.23 7.63
N PHE A 41 2.14 -3.65 8.82
CA PHE A 41 2.63 -2.27 8.93
C PHE A 41 3.99 -2.05 8.25
N TRP A 42 4.81 -3.09 8.18
CA TRP A 42 6.07 -3.09 7.43
C TRP A 42 5.87 -2.69 5.96
N MET A 43 4.75 -3.08 5.35
CA MET A 43 4.43 -2.76 3.95
C MET A 43 4.10 -1.27 3.82
N MET A 44 3.36 -0.72 4.78
CA MET A 44 3.00 0.70 4.80
C MET A 44 4.24 1.58 5.00
N ASP A 45 5.17 1.15 5.85
CA ASP A 45 6.45 1.83 6.06
C ASP A 45 7.34 1.77 4.81
N ALA A 46 7.42 0.59 4.15
CA ALA A 46 8.15 0.41 2.90
C ALA A 46 7.60 1.31 1.78
N ILE A 47 6.26 1.41 1.67
CA ILE A 47 5.59 2.31 0.73
C ILE A 47 5.95 3.76 1.03
N ALA A 48 5.76 4.21 2.28
CA ALA A 48 6.04 5.58 2.67
C ALA A 48 7.50 5.98 2.44
N SER A 49 8.45 5.06 2.64
CA SER A 49 9.87 5.32 2.36
C SER A 49 10.12 5.55 0.87
N HIS A 50 9.62 4.67 0.00
CA HIS A 50 9.83 4.78 -1.44
C HIS A 50 9.13 6.00 -2.05
N LEU A 51 7.95 6.38 -1.57
CA LEU A 51 7.25 7.58 -2.05
C LEU A 51 8.03 8.88 -1.77
N ILE A 52 8.86 8.90 -0.72
CA ILE A 52 9.77 10.04 -0.47
C ILE A 52 10.88 10.10 -1.54
N GLU A 53 11.39 8.95 -1.95
CA GLU A 53 12.49 8.84 -2.92
C GLU A 53 12.01 9.07 -4.36
N ILE A 54 10.85 8.53 -4.73
CA ILE A 54 10.18 8.78 -6.02
C ILE A 54 9.88 10.28 -6.18
N GLY A 55 9.55 10.95 -5.08
CA GLY A 55 9.20 12.37 -5.09
C GLY A 55 7.78 12.59 -5.59
N THR A 56 7.41 13.86 -5.79
CA THR A 56 6.01 14.27 -6.02
C THR A 56 5.75 14.72 -7.47
N THR A 57 6.63 14.34 -8.40
CA THR A 57 6.45 14.66 -9.82
C THR A 57 5.31 13.84 -10.41
N ASP A 58 5.26 12.55 -10.05
CA ASP A 58 4.12 11.69 -10.27
C ASP A 58 3.18 11.84 -9.07
N TRP A 59 1.94 12.25 -9.34
CA TRP A 59 0.93 12.46 -8.30
C TRP A 59 0.18 11.16 -7.96
N PHE A 60 0.43 10.09 -8.71
CA PHE A 60 -0.20 8.79 -8.59
C PHE A 60 0.84 7.70 -8.78
N VAL A 61 0.91 6.77 -7.82
CA VAL A 61 1.79 5.60 -7.87
C VAL A 61 0.96 4.37 -7.53
N VAL A 62 1.06 3.34 -8.36
CA VAL A 62 0.51 2.01 -8.09
C VAL A 62 1.61 1.18 -7.44
N VAL A 63 1.30 0.60 -6.29
CA VAL A 63 2.17 -0.33 -5.58
C VAL A 63 1.61 -1.73 -5.72
N LYS A 64 2.34 -2.60 -6.41
CA LYS A 64 2.01 -4.03 -6.54
C LYS A 64 2.93 -4.83 -5.63
N THR A 65 2.35 -5.58 -4.72
CA THR A 65 3.08 -6.51 -3.85
C THR A 65 2.70 -7.93 -4.23
N THR A 66 3.69 -8.77 -4.54
CA THR A 66 3.49 -10.21 -4.81
C THR A 66 4.32 -11.00 -3.81
N VAL A 67 3.70 -11.97 -3.14
CA VAL A 67 4.32 -12.89 -2.19
C VAL A 67 4.62 -14.21 -2.88
N ASN A 68 5.87 -14.66 -2.78
CA ASN A 68 6.33 -15.96 -3.22
C ASN A 68 6.94 -16.69 -2.01
N ASP A 69 6.24 -17.73 -1.56
CA ASP A 69 6.52 -18.47 -0.32
C ASP A 69 6.58 -17.54 0.91
N ALA A 70 7.79 -17.29 1.42
CA ALA A 70 8.03 -16.42 2.56
C ALA A 70 8.67 -15.08 2.16
N SER A 71 8.76 -14.76 0.87
CA SER A 71 9.37 -13.52 0.37
C SER A 71 8.34 -12.68 -0.37
N ALA A 72 8.55 -11.37 -0.47
CA ALA A 72 7.71 -10.51 -1.30
C ALA A 72 8.53 -9.62 -2.23
N LEU A 73 7.94 -9.28 -3.37
CA LEU A 73 8.44 -8.26 -4.27
C LEU A 73 7.41 -7.13 -4.31
N MET A 74 7.87 -5.91 -4.03
CA MET A 74 7.09 -4.69 -4.16
C MET A 74 7.58 -3.92 -5.38
N VAL A 75 6.65 -3.56 -6.27
CA VAL A 75 6.91 -2.79 -7.49
C VAL A 75 6.09 -1.51 -7.43
N TYR A 76 6.74 -0.38 -7.69
CA TYR A 76 6.15 0.95 -7.70
C TYR A 76 6.11 1.44 -9.14
N GLU A 77 4.92 1.67 -9.69
CA GLU A 77 4.73 2.05 -11.09
C GLU A 77 3.75 3.24 -11.24
N ASP A 78 3.74 3.87 -12.41
CA ASP A 78 2.88 5.02 -12.74
C ASP A 78 1.43 4.65 -13.15
N GLY A 79 1.11 3.35 -13.16
CA GLY A 79 -0.17 2.81 -13.66
C GLY A 79 -0.25 2.65 -15.18
N ASN A 80 0.74 3.12 -15.95
CA ASN A 80 0.89 2.89 -17.40
C ASN A 80 1.99 1.87 -17.73
N GLY A 81 2.51 1.17 -16.72
CA GLY A 81 3.54 0.15 -16.85
C GLY A 81 4.97 0.68 -16.79
N HIS A 82 5.18 1.96 -16.43
CA HIS A 82 6.51 2.47 -16.14
C HIS A 82 6.84 2.24 -14.66
N GLU A 83 7.87 1.44 -14.39
CA GLU A 83 8.36 1.18 -13.04
C GLU A 83 9.29 2.30 -12.56
N HIS A 84 8.98 2.87 -11.40
CA HIS A 84 9.81 3.85 -10.70
C HIS A 84 10.83 3.19 -9.77
N ALA A 85 10.41 2.14 -9.06
CA ALA A 85 11.23 1.46 -8.07
C ALA A 85 10.76 0.02 -7.83
N ARG A 86 11.65 -0.78 -7.25
CA ARG A 86 11.34 -2.12 -6.74
C ARG A 86 12.03 -2.35 -5.41
N GLN A 87 11.39 -3.11 -4.54
CA GLN A 87 11.95 -3.57 -3.27
C GLN A 87 11.70 -5.05 -3.07
N GLU A 88 12.76 -5.81 -2.80
CA GLU A 88 12.67 -7.20 -2.37
C GLU A 88 12.57 -7.27 -0.83
N ILE A 89 11.60 -8.05 -0.35
CA ILE A 89 11.37 -8.32 1.06
C ILE A 89 11.77 -9.78 1.30
N PRO A 90 12.90 -10.02 2.00
CA PRO A 90 13.47 -11.36 2.11
C PRO A 90 12.63 -12.30 2.97
N TYR A 91 11.82 -11.75 3.89
CA TYR A 91 10.93 -12.52 4.74
C TYR A 91 9.63 -11.76 5.03
N THR A 92 8.49 -12.42 4.87
CA THR A 92 7.16 -11.93 5.26
C THR A 92 6.23 -13.10 5.56
N ASP A 93 5.28 -12.87 6.45
CA ASP A 93 4.15 -13.72 6.77
C ASP A 93 2.82 -13.14 6.24
N PHE A 94 2.89 -12.20 5.28
CA PHE A 94 1.72 -11.57 4.69
C PHE A 94 0.76 -12.62 4.10
N PRO A 95 -0.53 -12.60 4.48
CA PRO A 95 -1.44 -13.71 4.21
C PRO A 95 -1.92 -13.80 2.76
N LEU A 96 -1.69 -12.78 1.93
CA LEU A 96 -2.14 -12.76 0.53
C LEU A 96 -0.99 -13.02 -0.44
N ALA A 97 -1.29 -13.77 -1.50
CA ALA A 97 -0.36 -13.99 -2.61
C ALA A 97 -0.05 -12.69 -3.35
N GLU A 98 -0.99 -11.76 -3.43
CA GLU A 98 -0.78 -10.45 -4.02
C GLU A 98 -1.73 -9.40 -3.45
N ILE A 99 -1.30 -8.13 -3.51
CA ILE A 99 -2.17 -6.97 -3.28
C ILE A 99 -1.69 -5.79 -4.11
N THR A 100 -2.64 -4.99 -4.59
CA THR A 100 -2.37 -3.71 -5.25
C THR A 100 -2.92 -2.58 -4.38
N LEU A 101 -2.09 -1.58 -4.11
CA LEU A 101 -2.47 -0.36 -3.40
C LEU A 101 -2.16 0.84 -4.29
N TYR A 102 -2.92 1.92 -4.12
CA TYR A 102 -2.63 3.20 -4.77
C TYR A 102 -2.07 4.17 -3.75
N ALA A 103 -1.14 5.01 -4.19
CA ALA A 103 -0.62 6.14 -3.44
C ALA A 103 -0.84 7.41 -4.26
N CYS A 104 -1.53 8.38 -3.66
CA CYS A 104 -1.92 9.61 -4.34
C CYS A 104 -1.37 10.83 -3.57
N TRP A 105 -0.76 11.76 -4.28
CA TRP A 105 -0.29 13.02 -3.72
C TRP A 105 -1.43 14.06 -3.74
N ASP A 106 -1.88 14.51 -2.57
CA ASP A 106 -2.96 15.51 -2.45
C ASP A 106 -2.48 16.97 -2.55
N GLY A 107 -1.16 17.17 -2.71
CA GLY A 107 -0.50 18.48 -2.67
C GLY A 107 0.35 18.70 -1.42
N GLU A 108 0.05 18.01 -0.32
CA GLU A 108 0.73 18.13 0.97
C GLU A 108 1.13 16.77 1.58
N HIS A 109 0.37 15.72 1.29
CA HIS A 109 0.51 14.38 1.82
C HIS A 109 0.29 13.31 0.74
N TRP A 110 0.94 12.17 0.93
CA TRP A 110 0.63 10.93 0.24
C TRP A 110 -0.49 10.21 0.96
N VAL A 111 -1.52 9.81 0.23
CA VAL A 111 -2.62 9.00 0.73
C VAL A 111 -2.51 7.62 0.11
N ILE A 112 -2.29 6.60 0.94
CA ILE A 112 -2.21 5.20 0.54
C ILE A 112 -3.61 4.59 0.71
N MET A 113 -4.13 3.96 -0.33
CA MET A 113 -5.52 3.51 -0.40
C MET A 113 -5.69 2.21 -1.17
N LEU A 114 -6.81 1.52 -0.93
CA LEU A 114 -7.23 0.41 -1.79
C LEU A 114 -7.71 0.97 -3.14
N PRO A 115 -7.60 0.20 -4.25
CA PRO A 115 -8.14 0.63 -5.54
C PRO A 115 -9.64 0.94 -5.53
N SER A 116 -10.41 0.31 -4.64
CA SER A 116 -11.84 0.58 -4.47
C SER A 116 -12.16 1.86 -3.68
N GLU A 117 -11.15 2.50 -3.10
CA GLU A 117 -11.26 3.75 -2.34
C GLU A 117 -10.77 4.99 -3.13
N TYR A 118 -10.25 4.80 -4.35
CA TYR A 118 -9.82 5.86 -5.27
C TYR A 118 -10.95 6.34 -6.17
#